data_AF-A0A6P2CG24-F1
#
_entry.id   AF-A0A6P2CG24-F1
#
_cell.length_a   1.000
_cell.length_b   1.000
_cell.length_c   1.000
_cell.angle_alpha   90.00
_cell.angle_beta   90.00
_cell.angle_gamma   90.00
#
_symmetry.space_group_name_H-M   'P 1'
#
loop_
_entity.id
_entity.type
_entity.pdbx_description
1 polymer ?
#
loop_
_entity_poly.entity_id
_entity_poly.type
_entity_poly.pdbx_seq_one_letter_code
_entity_poly.pdbx_strand_id
1 'polypeptide(L)'
;MPRARNRVCSTPGCPRMQPETQCLEHRRDENRHRHATTPTKSTRDWAERQRRATAVNAHRARHGGWCPGYGVPAHHATDLTADHIVPVARGGDPRGPLTVLCRSCNGRKAHN
;
A
#
# COMPACT_ATOMS: atom_id res chain seq x y z
N MET A 1 -17.26 7.00 28.90
CA MET A 1 -17.11 7.58 27.56
C MET A 1 -16.25 8.83 27.65
N PRO A 2 -15.09 8.94 26.98
CA PRO A 2 -14.40 10.22 26.92
C PRO A 2 -15.32 11.23 26.22
N ARG A 3 -15.69 12.31 26.92
CA ARG A 3 -16.49 13.38 26.32
C ARG A 3 -15.71 13.97 25.15
N ALA A 4 -16.32 13.99 23.97
CA ALA A 4 -15.78 14.70 22.82
C ALA A 4 -15.75 16.19 23.17
N ARG A 5 -14.61 16.64 23.71
CA ARG A 5 -14.32 18.05 23.90
C ARG A 5 -13.92 18.59 22.54
N ASN A 6 -14.72 19.51 21.99
CA ASN A 6 -14.33 20.28 20.82
C ASN A 6 -12.93 20.85 21.08
N ARG A 7 -12.05 20.67 20.10
CA ARG A 7 -10.67 21.15 20.12
C ARG A 7 -10.51 22.13 18.97
N VAL A 8 -9.62 23.09 19.17
CA VAL A 8 -9.16 23.94 18.05
C VAL A 8 -8.36 23.07 17.08
N CYS A 9 -8.52 23.33 15.78
CA CYS A 9 -7.73 22.70 14.72
C CYS A 9 -6.23 22.81 15.01
N SER A 10 -5.49 21.71 14.85
CA SER A 10 -4.04 21.68 15.12
C SER A 10 -3.19 22.42 14.10
N THR A 11 -3.79 22.96 13.04
CA THR A 11 -3.08 23.75 12.02
C THR A 11 -2.89 25.19 12.53
N PRO A 12 -1.64 25.69 12.60
CA PRO A 12 -1.38 27.05 13.07
C PRO A 12 -2.24 28.09 12.34
N GLY A 13 -2.89 28.97 13.11
CA GLY A 13 -3.72 30.05 12.57
C GLY A 13 -5.16 29.65 12.17
N CYS A 14 -5.55 28.38 12.29
CA CYS A 14 -6.93 27.96 12.01
C CYS A 14 -7.83 28.09 13.25
N PRO A 15 -8.87 28.94 13.24
CA PRO A 15 -9.73 29.15 14.42
C PRO A 15 -10.84 28.10 14.58
N ARG A 16 -10.95 27.11 13.69
CA ARG A 16 -12.07 26.15 13.71
C ARG A 16 -12.03 25.25 14.93
N MET A 17 -13.18 25.06 15.57
CA MET A 17 -13.40 24.10 16.66
C MET A 17 -14.20 22.90 16.17
N GLN A 18 -13.70 21.70 16.42
CA GLN A 18 -14.33 20.44 16.02
C GLN A 18 -13.93 19.33 17.01
N PRO A 19 -14.63 18.19 17.07
CA PRO A 19 -14.24 17.09 17.96
C PRO A 19 -12.87 16.48 17.60
N GLU A 20 -12.46 16.63 16.33
CA GLU A 20 -11.26 16.00 15.77
C GLU A 20 -10.03 16.90 15.88
N THR A 21 -8.83 16.32 15.77
CA THR A 21 -7.56 17.06 15.82
C THR A 21 -7.45 18.14 14.73
N GLN A 22 -8.04 17.90 13.56
CA GLN A 22 -8.05 18.85 12.44
C GLN A 22 -9.43 19.01 11.83
N CYS A 23 -9.68 20.20 11.31
CA CYS A 23 -10.85 20.45 10.49
C CYS A 23 -10.79 19.65 9.17
N LEU A 24 -11.94 19.47 8.53
CA LEU A 24 -12.07 18.66 7.31
C LEU A 24 -11.12 19.09 6.18
N GLU A 25 -10.86 20.39 6.07
CA GLU A 25 -10.02 20.98 5.03
C GLU A 25 -8.54 20.67 5.24
N HIS A 26 -7.99 21.02 6.40
CA HIS A 26 -6.60 20.69 6.71
C HIS A 26 -6.33 19.19 6.73
N ARG A 27 -7.32 18.39 7.16
CA ARG A 27 -7.23 16.92 7.04
C ARG A 27 -7.16 16.46 5.58
N ARG A 28 -7.89 17.12 4.67
CA ARG A 28 -7.82 16.83 3.22
C ARG A 28 -6.46 17.23 2.65
N ASP A 29 -5.91 18.35 3.07
CA ASP A 29 -4.60 18.81 2.61
C ASP A 29 -3.47 17.92 3.12
N GLU A 30 -3.49 17.52 4.40
CA GLU A 30 -2.57 16.53 4.94
C GLU A 30 -2.70 15.18 4.23
N ASN A 31 -3.93 14.74 3.94
CA ASN A 31 -4.15 13.53 3.15
C ASN A 31 -3.51 13.65 1.77
N ARG A 32 -3.76 14.76 1.06
CA ARG A 32 -3.17 15.04 -0.26
C ARG A 32 -1.65 15.03 -0.19
N HIS A 33 -1.07 15.74 0.78
CA HIS A 33 0.38 15.78 0.98
C HIS A 33 0.94 14.39 1.25
N ARG A 34 0.32 13.59 2.14
CA ARG A 34 0.74 12.21 2.41
C ARG A 34 0.61 11.30 1.19
N HIS A 35 -0.43 11.45 0.38
CA HIS A 35 -0.56 10.69 -0.87
C HIS A 35 0.51 11.07 -1.90
N ALA A 36 0.94 12.33 -1.94
CA ALA A 36 2.00 12.79 -2.83
C ALA A 36 3.40 12.39 -2.35
N THR A 37 3.66 12.43 -1.04
CA THR A 37 5.02 12.32 -0.49
C THR A 37 5.33 10.97 0.14
N THR A 38 4.34 10.23 0.63
CA THR A 38 4.58 8.93 1.27
C THR A 38 4.65 7.85 0.19
N PRO A 39 5.81 7.22 -0.04
CA PRO A 39 6.00 6.30 -1.17
C PRO A 39 5.00 5.13 -1.18
N THR A 40 4.65 4.61 0.01
CA THR A 40 3.67 3.52 0.14
C THR A 40 2.22 3.95 -0.15
N LYS A 41 1.92 5.24 -0.09
CA LYS A 41 0.59 5.79 -0.39
C LYS A 41 0.48 6.28 -1.83
N SER A 42 1.58 6.75 -2.42
CA SER A 42 1.60 7.19 -3.82
C SER A 42 1.36 6.03 -4.78
N THR A 43 1.78 4.80 -4.42
CA THR A 43 1.46 3.60 -5.20
C THR A 43 0.05 3.07 -4.96
N ARG A 44 -0.73 3.62 -4.03
CA ARG A 44 -2.08 3.09 -3.71
C ARG A 44 -3.14 3.67 -4.65
N ASP A 45 -2.85 3.67 -5.95
CA ASP A 45 -3.72 4.18 -7.00
C ASP A 45 -4.37 3.05 -7.81
N TRP A 46 -5.35 3.41 -8.64
CA TRP A 46 -6.06 2.45 -9.49
C TRP A 46 -5.14 1.80 -10.54
N ALA A 47 -4.15 2.54 -11.05
CA ALA A 47 -3.22 2.06 -12.07
C ALA A 47 -2.28 0.98 -11.51
N GLU A 48 -1.78 1.14 -10.28
CA GLU A 48 -1.01 0.13 -9.56
C GLU A 48 -1.85 -1.12 -9.33
N ARG A 49 -3.09 -0.96 -8.85
CA ARG A 49 -4.00 -2.09 -8.65
C ARG A 49 -4.19 -2.88 -9.94
N GLN A 50 -4.38 -2.19 -11.05
CA GLN A 50 -4.50 -2.81 -12.37
C GLN A 50 -3.19 -3.49 -12.78
N ARG A 51 -2.03 -2.85 -12.60
CA ARG A 51 -0.71 -3.43 -12.93
C ARG A 51 -0.45 -4.72 -12.16
N ARG A 52 -0.77 -4.75 -10.86
CA ARG A 52 -0.67 -5.94 -10.00
C ARG A 52 -1.61 -7.06 -10.47
N ALA A 53 -2.86 -6.73 -10.80
CA ALA A 53 -3.81 -7.71 -11.32
C ALA A 53 -3.34 -8.30 -12.66
N THR A 54 -2.87 -7.45 -13.58
CA THR A 54 -2.32 -7.89 -14.86
C THR A 54 -1.10 -8.81 -14.67
N ALA A 55 -0.18 -8.48 -13.75
CA ALA A 55 0.97 -9.32 -13.45
C ALA A 55 0.55 -10.71 -12.94
N VAL A 56 -0.41 -10.78 -12.02
CA VAL A 56 -0.94 -12.06 -11.51
C VAL A 56 -1.62 -12.85 -12.62
N ASN A 57 -2.44 -12.21 -13.46
CA ASN A 57 -3.12 -12.88 -14.57
C ASN A 57 -2.14 -13.42 -15.60
N ALA A 58 -1.12 -12.63 -15.96
CA ALA A 58 -0.07 -13.05 -16.89
C ALA A 58 0.74 -14.24 -16.32
N HIS A 59 1.03 -14.22 -15.02
CA HIS A 59 1.69 -15.34 -14.34
C HIS A 59 0.83 -16.60 -14.38
N ARG A 60 -0.46 -16.48 -14.04
CA ARG A 60 -1.40 -17.60 -14.08
C ARG A 60 -1.56 -18.19 -15.48
N ALA A 61 -1.57 -17.36 -16.51
CA ALA A 61 -1.63 -17.83 -17.90
C ALA A 61 -0.41 -18.66 -18.31
N ARG A 62 0.77 -18.37 -17.76
CA ARG A 62 2.04 -19.05 -18.11
C ARG A 62 2.37 -20.23 -17.21
N HIS A 63 2.04 -20.14 -15.92
CA HIS A 63 2.52 -21.06 -14.88
C HIS A 63 1.39 -21.65 -14.02
N GLY A 64 0.12 -21.31 -14.31
CA GLY A 64 -1.01 -21.71 -13.49
C GLY A 64 -0.92 -21.17 -12.06
N GLY A 65 -1.30 -21.99 -11.08
CA GLY A 65 -1.20 -21.68 -9.65
C GLY A 65 0.21 -21.82 -9.07
N TRP A 66 1.28 -21.79 -9.85
CA TRP A 66 2.62 -22.07 -9.32
C TRP A 66 3.27 -20.85 -8.66
N CYS A 67 3.61 -20.93 -7.38
CA CYS A 67 4.38 -19.91 -6.67
C CYS A 67 5.89 -20.21 -6.79
N PRO A 68 6.74 -19.24 -7.17
CA PRO A 68 8.21 -19.42 -7.18
C PRO A 68 8.82 -19.70 -5.80
N GLY A 69 8.13 -19.32 -4.72
CA GLY A 69 8.63 -19.41 -3.35
C GLY A 69 9.52 -18.22 -2.96
N TYR A 70 9.53 -17.90 -1.66
CA TYR A 70 10.46 -16.93 -1.06
C TYR A 70 10.98 -17.48 0.27
N GLY A 71 12.27 -17.81 0.34
CA GLY A 71 12.87 -18.53 1.46
C GLY A 71 12.35 -19.96 1.64
N VAL A 72 11.64 -20.49 0.64
CA VAL A 72 11.08 -21.85 0.57
C VAL A 72 11.08 -22.32 -0.89
N PRO A 73 11.03 -23.64 -1.16
CA PRO A 73 10.90 -24.17 -2.51
C PRO A 73 9.62 -23.69 -3.23
N ALA A 74 9.67 -23.72 -4.56
CA ALA A 74 8.53 -23.43 -5.40
C ALA A 74 7.41 -24.46 -5.18
N HIS A 75 6.16 -24.01 -5.19
CA HIS A 75 5.01 -24.83 -4.79
C HIS A 75 3.71 -24.34 -5.42
N HIS A 76 2.69 -25.19 -5.45
CA HIS A 76 1.36 -24.78 -5.88
C HIS A 76 0.66 -23.89 -4.84
N ALA A 77 -0.02 -22.84 -5.30
CA ALA A 77 -0.79 -21.90 -4.50
C ALA A 77 -2.00 -21.34 -5.29
N THR A 78 -3.13 -21.23 -4.63
CA THR A 78 -4.36 -20.67 -5.24
C THR A 78 -4.40 -19.15 -5.17
N ASP A 79 -3.82 -18.58 -4.12
CA ASP A 79 -3.86 -17.16 -3.78
C ASP A 79 -2.53 -16.48 -4.08
N LEU A 80 -2.39 -16.04 -5.33
CA LEU A 80 -1.23 -15.32 -5.85
C LEU A 80 -1.43 -13.81 -5.76
N THR A 81 -0.35 -13.12 -5.41
CA THR A 81 -0.27 -11.67 -5.26
C THR A 81 0.92 -11.13 -6.04
N ALA A 82 0.84 -9.88 -6.49
CA ALA A 82 1.98 -9.18 -7.07
C ALA A 82 2.45 -8.06 -6.13
N ASP A 83 3.77 -7.97 -5.96
CA ASP A 83 4.41 -6.91 -5.20
C ASP A 83 5.72 -6.47 -5.85
N HIS A 84 6.21 -5.29 -5.51
CA HIS A 84 7.45 -4.74 -6.08
C HIS A 84 8.64 -5.64 -5.74
N ILE A 85 9.55 -5.86 -6.70
CA ILE A 85 10.77 -6.63 -6.46
C ILE A 85 11.57 -6.00 -5.31
N VAL A 86 11.85 -4.70 -5.42
CA VAL A 86 12.38 -3.88 -4.33
C VAL A 86 11.20 -3.17 -3.66
N PRO A 87 10.96 -3.37 -2.35
CA PRO A 87 9.86 -2.70 -1.68
C PRO A 87 9.96 -1.18 -1.78
N VAL A 88 8.85 -0.53 -2.10
CA VAL A 88 8.78 0.95 -2.21
C VAL A 88 9.11 1.63 -0.87
N ALA A 89 8.77 1.00 0.25
CA ALA A 89 9.15 1.46 1.58
C ALA A 89 10.67 1.47 1.82
N ARG A 90 11.45 0.69 1.08
CA ARG A 90 12.92 0.64 1.14
C ARG A 90 13.59 1.46 0.02
N GLY A 91 12.86 2.39 -0.59
CA GLY A 91 13.37 3.21 -1.71
C GLY A 91 13.27 2.54 -3.08
N GLY A 92 12.55 1.43 -3.21
CA GLY A 92 12.24 0.83 -4.50
C GLY A 92 11.38 1.74 -5.36
N ASP A 93 11.56 1.67 -6.68
CA ASP A 93 10.76 2.44 -7.64
C ASP A 93 9.26 2.10 -7.51
N PRO A 94 8.39 3.08 -7.19
CA PRO A 94 6.94 2.95 -7.19
C PRO A 94 6.33 2.33 -8.46
N ARG A 95 6.99 2.50 -9.60
CA ARG A 95 6.58 1.97 -10.91
C ARG A 95 7.56 0.91 -11.44
N GLY A 96 8.44 0.45 -10.57
CA GLY A 96 9.40 -0.60 -10.86
C GLY A 96 8.75 -1.98 -11.09
N PRO A 97 9.59 -2.98 -11.39
CA PRO A 97 9.13 -4.32 -11.73
C PRO A 97 8.39 -4.99 -10.56
N LEU A 98 7.39 -5.79 -10.92
CA LEU A 98 6.61 -6.59 -9.98
C LEU A 98 7.08 -8.06 -10.04
N THR A 99 7.03 -8.73 -8.91
CA THR A 99 7.15 -10.19 -8.79
C THR A 99 5.84 -10.78 -8.30
N VAL A 100 5.53 -12.01 -8.73
CA VAL A 100 4.35 -12.74 -8.28
C VAL A 100 4.76 -13.79 -7.25
N LEU A 101 4.11 -13.77 -6.09
CA LEU A 101 4.28 -14.72 -4.99
C LEU A 101 2.92 -15.04 -4.37
N CYS A 102 2.78 -16.21 -3.76
CA CYS A 102 1.62 -16.48 -2.91
C CYS A 102 1.60 -15.53 -1.70
N ARG A 103 0.41 -15.31 -1.11
CA ARG A 103 0.26 -14.37 0.02
C ARG A 103 1.20 -14.68 1.19
N SER A 104 1.45 -15.95 1.49
CA SER A 104 2.37 -16.35 2.57
C SER A 104 3.83 -16.00 2.25
N CYS A 105 4.30 -16.30 1.04
CA CYS A 105 5.64 -15.93 0.59
C CYS A 105 5.83 -14.41 0.50
N ASN A 106 4.81 -13.69 0.03
CA ASN A 106 4.86 -12.24 0.00
C ASN A 106 4.88 -11.63 1.40
N GLY A 107 4.13 -12.20 2.35
CA GLY A 107 4.21 -11.84 3.76
C GLY A 107 5.60 -12.05 4.35
N ARG A 108 6.23 -13.21 4.08
CA ARG A 108 7.61 -13.49 4.52
C ARG A 108 8.60 -12.47 3.96
N LYS A 109 8.46 -12.10 2.69
CA LYS A 109 9.29 -11.07 2.04
C LYS A 109 9.15 -9.70 2.69
N ALA A 110 7.95 -9.32 3.11
CA ALA A 110 7.71 -8.01 3.74
C ALA A 110 8.44 -7.85 5.09
N HIS A 111 8.62 -8.95 5.83
CA HIS A 111 9.23 -8.97 7.17
C HIS A 111 10.74 -9.22 7.19
N ASN A 112 11.35 -9.53 6.04
CA ASN A 112 12.79 -9.80 5.89
C ASN A 112 13.48 -8.66 5.15
#